data_AF-A0A2G6NI85-F1
#
_entry.id   AF-A0A2G6NI85-F1
#
_cell.length_a   1.000
_cell.length_b   1.000
_cell.length_c   1.000
_cell.angle_alpha   90.00
_cell.angle_beta   90.00
_cell.angle_gamma   90.00
#
_symmetry.space_group_name_H-M   'P 1'
#
loop_
_entity.id
_entity.type
_entity.pdbx_description
1 polymer ?
#
loop_
_entity_poly.entity_id
_entity_poly.type
_entity_poly.pdbx_seq_one_letter_code
_entity_poly.pdbx_strand_id
1 'polypeptide(L)'
;MPTYYAHSTTNPDKKDWQVLFDHLSATAKMAELFASTFNAGKWGRLVGLLHDAGKATAKFQDRLEGKEIRVDHSSFGAKAAQERGGNLGWLLAYVVAGHHGGLPDGGPQQGQLHHRLKYAQYDTKIELPPDLPEDLIFPFLPGSAKQLDSQWAMFSFSFFT
;
A
#
# COMPACT_ATOMS: atom_id res chain seq x y z
N MET A 1 -19.50 10.54 -7.55
CA MET A 1 -19.07 9.51 -6.57
C MET A 1 -19.14 10.08 -5.16
N PRO A 2 -19.33 9.27 -4.11
CA PRO A 2 -19.25 9.74 -2.73
C PRO A 2 -17.87 10.37 -2.45
N THR A 3 -17.83 11.45 -1.66
CA THR A 3 -16.56 12.04 -1.19
C THR A 3 -16.13 11.28 0.07
N TYR A 4 -14.92 10.74 0.04
CA TYR A 4 -14.29 10.09 1.19
C TYR A 4 -13.17 10.98 1.73
N TYR A 5 -12.95 10.92 3.04
CA TYR A 5 -11.91 11.68 3.74
C TYR A 5 -10.83 10.74 4.29
N ALA A 6 -9.58 11.22 4.28
CA ALA A 6 -8.44 10.53 4.88
C ALA A 6 -8.22 10.93 6.35
N HIS A 7 -8.49 12.21 6.66
CA HIS A 7 -8.27 12.83 7.96
C HIS A 7 -9.42 13.77 8.28
N SER A 8 -9.83 13.78 9.56
CA SER A 8 -10.80 14.71 10.11
C SER A 8 -10.14 15.75 10.99
N THR A 9 -10.85 16.86 11.19
CA THR A 9 -10.56 17.89 12.18
C THR A 9 -11.69 17.90 13.23
N THR A 10 -11.62 18.81 14.20
CA THR A 10 -12.71 19.03 15.16
C THR A 10 -13.92 19.75 14.56
N ASN A 11 -13.86 20.17 13.29
CA ASN A 11 -14.95 20.89 12.65
C ASN A 11 -16.09 19.94 12.22
N PRO A 12 -17.32 20.10 12.75
CA PRO A 12 -18.44 19.23 12.44
C PRO A 12 -18.95 19.38 10.99
N ASP A 13 -18.69 20.52 10.35
CA ASP A 13 -19.13 20.79 8.97
C ASP A 13 -18.24 20.12 7.91
N LYS A 14 -17.16 19.45 8.32
CA LYS A 14 -16.17 18.74 7.47
C LYS A 14 -15.45 19.62 6.42
N LYS A 15 -15.60 20.95 6.48
CA LYS A 15 -15.09 21.90 5.47
C LYS A 15 -13.56 21.87 5.30
N ASP A 16 -12.86 21.51 6.37
CA ASP A 16 -11.40 21.44 6.46
C ASP A 16 -10.91 19.98 6.59
N TRP A 17 -11.79 19.00 6.41
CA TRP A 17 -11.38 17.59 6.36
C TRP A 17 -10.61 17.33 5.08
N GLN A 18 -9.57 16.51 5.17
CA GLN A 18 -8.73 16.21 4.02
C GLN A 18 -9.37 15.11 3.17
N VAL A 19 -9.64 15.43 1.91
CA VAL A 19 -10.19 14.48 0.94
C VAL A 19 -9.21 13.33 0.70
N LEU A 20 -9.72 12.10 0.65
CA LEU A 20 -8.91 10.89 0.53
C LEU A 20 -8.11 10.86 -0.79
N PHE A 21 -8.71 11.27 -1.90
CA PHE A 21 -8.03 11.31 -3.19
C PHE A 21 -6.81 12.25 -3.17
N ASP A 22 -6.95 13.43 -2.57
CA ASP A 22 -5.86 14.40 -2.46
C ASP A 22 -4.75 13.88 -1.57
N HIS A 23 -5.10 13.24 -0.44
CA HIS A 23 -4.15 12.59 0.45
C HIS A 23 -3.33 11.50 -0.26
N LEU A 24 -4.01 10.57 -0.94
CA LEU A 24 -3.36 9.49 -1.67
C LEU A 24 -2.47 10.02 -2.79
N SER A 25 -2.94 11.00 -3.56
CA SER A 25 -2.21 11.61 -4.68
C SER A 25 -0.96 12.36 -4.21
N ALA A 26 -1.08 13.18 -3.16
CA ALA A 26 0.05 13.92 -2.60
C ALA A 26 1.08 12.96 -1.98
N THR A 27 0.63 11.95 -1.22
CA THR A 27 1.49 10.93 -0.62
C THR A 27 2.23 10.13 -1.69
N ALA A 28 1.53 9.70 -2.75
CA ALA A 28 2.10 8.99 -3.87
C ALA A 28 3.18 9.80 -4.60
N LYS A 29 2.95 11.10 -4.83
CA LYS A 29 3.93 11.97 -5.48
C LYS A 29 5.22 12.10 -4.65
N MET A 30 5.10 12.25 -3.34
CA MET A 30 6.27 12.33 -2.45
C MET A 30 6.99 10.98 -2.35
N ALA A 31 6.24 9.89 -2.22
CA ALA A 31 6.80 8.54 -2.17
C ALA A 31 7.54 8.17 -3.47
N GLU A 32 6.98 8.55 -4.63
CA GLU A 32 7.63 8.41 -5.94
C GLU A 32 8.95 9.18 -6.00
N LEU A 33 8.96 10.44 -5.57
CA LEU A 33 10.16 11.27 -5.57
C LEU A 33 11.26 10.64 -4.72
N PHE A 34 10.95 10.19 -3.51
CA PHE A 34 11.94 9.58 -2.62
C PHE A 34 12.42 8.22 -3.14
N ALA A 35 11.50 7.38 -3.62
CA ALA A 35 11.83 6.06 -4.12
C ALA A 35 12.61 6.11 -5.45
N SER A 36 12.45 7.18 -6.24
CA SER A 36 13.18 7.39 -7.50
C SER A 36 14.70 7.41 -7.32
N THR A 37 15.21 7.82 -6.16
CA THR A 37 16.66 7.73 -5.84
C THR A 37 17.19 6.30 -5.90
N PHE A 38 16.32 5.31 -5.69
CA PHE A 38 16.62 3.88 -5.78
C PHE A 38 16.12 3.24 -7.08
N ASN A 39 15.77 4.05 -8.09
CA ASN A 39 15.04 3.64 -9.28
C ASN A 39 13.68 2.95 -8.99
N ALA A 40 13.14 3.17 -7.78
CA ALA A 40 11.90 2.56 -7.29
C ALA A 40 10.71 3.54 -7.35
N GLY A 41 10.77 4.58 -8.18
CA GLY A 41 9.73 5.62 -8.26
C GLY A 41 8.33 5.05 -8.46
N LYS A 42 8.16 4.12 -9.42
CA LYS A 42 6.88 3.43 -9.64
C LYS A 42 6.38 2.65 -8.41
N TRP A 43 7.28 2.03 -7.65
CA TRP A 43 6.93 1.31 -6.42
C TRP A 43 6.45 2.29 -5.35
N GLY A 44 7.19 3.39 -5.15
CA GLY A 44 6.81 4.46 -4.23
C GLY A 44 5.45 5.05 -4.58
N ARG A 45 5.21 5.37 -5.86
CA ARG A 45 3.93 5.89 -6.35
C ARG A 45 2.78 4.91 -6.07
N LEU A 46 2.97 3.64 -6.40
CA LEU A 46 1.94 2.60 -6.22
C LEU A 46 1.59 2.41 -4.74
N VAL A 47 2.59 2.27 -3.87
CA VAL A 47 2.37 2.13 -2.42
C VAL A 47 1.68 3.37 -1.87
N GLY A 48 2.10 4.58 -2.26
CA GLY A 48 1.47 5.80 -1.80
C GLY A 48 0.00 5.93 -2.20
N LEU A 49 -0.38 5.50 -3.41
CA LEU A 49 -1.78 5.46 -3.85
C LEU A 49 -2.61 4.40 -3.11
N LEU A 50 -1.98 3.31 -2.67
CA LEU A 50 -2.71 2.17 -2.10
C LEU A 50 -2.75 2.16 -0.56
N HIS A 51 -1.80 2.82 0.12
CA HIS A 51 -1.60 2.61 1.56
C HIS A 51 -2.88 2.81 2.39
N ASP A 52 -3.65 3.85 2.07
CA ASP A 52 -4.88 4.22 2.76
C ASP A 52 -6.14 3.99 1.92
N ALA A 53 -6.07 3.24 0.81
CA ALA A 53 -7.22 3.05 -0.08
C ALA A 53 -8.43 2.41 0.63
N GLY A 54 -8.22 1.62 1.68
CA GLY A 54 -9.30 1.05 2.49
C GLY A 54 -10.08 2.07 3.35
N LYS A 55 -9.65 3.34 3.40
CA LYS A 55 -10.40 4.44 4.04
C LYS A 55 -11.68 4.81 3.27
N ALA A 56 -11.80 4.40 2.01
CA ALA A 56 -13.00 4.57 1.19
C ALA A 56 -14.14 3.61 1.57
N THR A 57 -14.36 3.40 2.87
CA THR A 57 -15.42 2.53 3.42
C THR A 57 -16.28 3.31 4.40
N ALA A 58 -17.57 2.98 4.46
CA ALA A 58 -18.49 3.60 5.42
C ALA A 58 -17.98 3.47 6.87
N LYS A 59 -17.45 2.30 7.22
CA LYS A 59 -16.89 2.03 8.55
C LYS A 59 -15.71 2.94 8.90
N PHE A 60 -14.84 3.26 7.94
CA PHE A 60 -13.74 4.19 8.21
C PHE A 60 -14.24 5.64 8.32
N GLN A 61 -15.19 6.05 7.49
CA GLN A 61 -15.77 7.41 7.58
C GLN A 61 -16.51 7.62 8.90
N ASP A 62 -17.27 6.61 9.36
CA ASP A 62 -17.88 6.57 10.69
C ASP A 62 -16.87 6.80 11.82
N ARG A 63 -15.66 6.24 11.70
CA ARG A 63 -14.57 6.44 12.66
C ARG A 63 -14.10 7.89 12.66
N LEU A 64 -13.95 8.51 11.49
CA LEU A 64 -13.57 9.93 11.37
C LEU A 64 -14.63 10.85 11.99
N GLU A 65 -15.90 10.44 11.97
CA GLU A 65 -17.04 11.11 12.60
C GLU A 65 -17.13 10.87 14.12
N GLY A 66 -16.15 10.19 14.71
CA GLY A 66 -16.03 10.03 16.16
C GLY A 66 -16.59 8.74 16.73
N LYS A 67 -17.03 7.78 15.91
CA LYS A 67 -17.37 6.44 16.43
C LYS A 67 -16.11 5.73 16.94
N GLU A 68 -16.17 5.18 18.14
CA GLU A 68 -15.09 4.41 18.77
C GLU A 68 -14.98 3.00 18.19
N ILE A 69 -14.55 2.91 16.93
CA ILE A 69 -14.43 1.65 16.20
C ILE A 69 -13.03 1.46 15.65
N ARG A 70 -12.48 0.25 15.82
CA ARG A 70 -11.25 -0.16 15.14
C ARG A 70 -11.59 -0.61 13.72
N VAL A 71 -10.85 -0.07 12.75
CA VAL A 71 -11.00 -0.36 11.32
C VAL A 71 -9.65 -0.76 10.77
N ASP A 72 -9.63 -1.87 10.04
CA ASP A 72 -8.49 -2.26 9.20
C ASP A 72 -8.68 -1.60 7.84
N HIS A 73 -7.87 -0.59 7.56
CA HIS A 73 -7.88 0.13 6.28
C HIS A 73 -6.66 -0.16 5.41
N SER A 74 -5.69 -0.95 5.90
CA SER A 74 -4.45 -1.23 5.17
C SER A 74 -4.51 -2.55 4.39
N SER A 75 -5.30 -3.54 4.83
CA SER A 75 -5.36 -4.84 4.13
C SER A 75 -5.90 -4.74 2.69
N PHE A 76 -6.85 -3.83 2.43
CA PHE A 76 -7.40 -3.63 1.08
C PHE A 76 -6.31 -3.16 0.10
N GLY A 77 -5.58 -2.11 0.47
CA GLY A 77 -4.46 -1.59 -0.31
C GLY A 77 -3.35 -2.62 -0.49
N ALA A 78 -3.06 -3.40 0.56
CA ALA A 78 -2.03 -4.44 0.50
C ALA A 78 -2.39 -5.55 -0.48
N LYS A 79 -3.67 -5.96 -0.51
CA LYS A 79 -4.16 -6.93 -1.49
C LYS A 79 -4.08 -6.39 -2.91
N ALA A 80 -4.53 -5.15 -3.13
CA ALA A 80 -4.44 -4.51 -4.43
C ALA A 80 -2.99 -4.38 -4.92
N ALA A 81 -2.04 -4.11 -4.02
CA ALA A 81 -0.61 -4.05 -4.33
C ALA A 81 -0.07 -5.43 -4.74
N GLN A 82 -0.46 -6.48 -4.03
CA GLN A 82 -0.09 -7.87 -4.35
C GLN A 82 -0.61 -8.28 -5.72
N GLU A 83 -1.90 -8.07 -5.98
CA GLU A 83 -2.55 -8.45 -7.24
C GLU A 83 -1.96 -7.71 -8.45
N ARG A 84 -1.60 -6.43 -8.30
CA ARG A 84 -1.02 -5.62 -9.38
C ARG A 84 0.46 -5.88 -9.62
N GLY A 85 1.22 -6.19 -8.58
CA GLY A 85 2.66 -6.39 -8.68
C GLY A 85 3.09 -7.83 -8.91
N GLY A 86 2.16 -8.79 -9.00
CA GLY A 86 2.47 -10.21 -9.08
C GLY A 86 3.41 -10.65 -7.94
N ASN A 87 4.52 -11.30 -8.28
CA ASN A 87 5.50 -11.74 -7.28
C ASN A 87 6.16 -10.56 -6.54
N LEU A 88 6.44 -9.45 -7.24
CA LEU A 88 6.99 -8.23 -6.63
C LEU A 88 5.96 -7.51 -5.75
N GLY A 89 4.68 -7.71 -6.05
CA GLY A 89 3.55 -7.18 -5.28
C GLY A 89 3.53 -7.64 -3.83
N TRP A 90 4.14 -8.80 -3.51
CA TRP A 90 4.27 -9.24 -2.12
C TRP A 90 5.09 -8.28 -1.27
N LEU A 91 6.22 -7.77 -1.79
CA LEU A 91 7.05 -6.80 -1.08
C LEU A 91 6.26 -5.51 -0.82
N LEU A 92 5.51 -5.04 -1.81
CA LEU A 92 4.67 -3.86 -1.67
C LEU A 92 3.51 -4.07 -0.69
N ALA A 93 2.93 -5.27 -0.68
CA ALA A 93 1.87 -5.62 0.26
C ALA A 93 2.34 -5.57 1.71
N TYR A 94 3.58 -5.99 2.03
CA TYR A 94 4.16 -5.80 3.36
C TYR A 94 4.27 -4.33 3.74
N VAL A 95 4.78 -3.48 2.83
CA VAL A 95 4.93 -2.04 3.07
C VAL A 95 3.58 -1.39 3.31
N VAL A 96 2.58 -1.68 2.47
CA VAL A 96 1.21 -1.17 2.64
C VAL A 96 0.58 -1.70 3.93
N ALA A 97 0.64 -3.00 4.19
CA ALA A 97 -0.01 -3.59 5.36
C ALA A 97 0.57 -3.09 6.69
N GLY A 98 1.83 -2.65 6.69
CA GLY A 98 2.61 -2.25 7.86
C GLY A 98 2.68 -0.74 8.13
N HIS A 99 2.02 0.11 7.35
CA HIS A 99 2.25 1.56 7.39
C HIS A 99 1.94 2.28 8.71
N HIS A 100 1.26 1.63 9.64
CA HIS A 100 1.00 2.14 10.99
C HIS A 100 1.73 1.41 12.13
N GLY A 101 2.18 0.17 11.91
CA GLY A 101 2.61 -0.72 13.00
C GLY A 101 3.93 -1.45 12.75
N GLY A 102 4.60 -1.18 11.63
CA GLY A 102 5.73 -1.97 11.16
C GLY A 102 5.30 -3.14 10.27
N LEU A 103 6.29 -3.77 9.63
CA LEU A 103 6.03 -4.87 8.70
C LEU A 103 5.41 -6.06 9.46
N PRO A 104 4.27 -6.61 8.98
CA PRO A 104 3.71 -7.81 9.60
C PRO A 104 4.58 -9.03 9.32
N ASP A 105 4.49 -10.04 10.18
CA ASP A 105 5.05 -11.35 9.89
C ASP A 105 4.40 -11.99 8.66
N GLY A 106 5.16 -12.81 7.96
CA GLY A 106 4.65 -13.67 6.91
C GLY A 106 4.09 -14.98 7.47
N GLY A 107 2.83 -15.30 7.15
CA GLY A 107 2.30 -16.66 7.33
C GLY A 107 0.77 -16.72 7.35
N PRO A 108 0.20 -17.91 7.63
CA PRO A 108 -1.23 -18.16 7.56
C PRO A 108 -1.98 -17.85 8.86
N GLN A 109 -1.35 -17.32 9.91
CA GLN A 109 -1.99 -17.04 11.19
C GLN A 109 -2.60 -15.63 11.22
N GLN A 110 -3.60 -15.41 12.10
CA GLN A 110 -4.25 -14.11 12.24
C GLN A 110 -3.23 -13.00 12.53
N GLY A 111 -3.34 -11.89 11.81
CA GLY A 111 -2.41 -10.75 11.90
C GLY A 111 -1.23 -10.82 10.94
N GLN A 112 -0.86 -12.01 10.45
CA GLN A 112 0.19 -12.19 9.45
C GLN A 112 -0.30 -11.83 8.05
N LEU A 113 0.62 -11.45 7.16
CA LEU A 113 0.25 -10.91 5.84
C LEU A 113 -0.60 -11.88 5.01
N HIS A 114 -0.18 -13.14 4.86
CA HIS A 114 -0.90 -14.10 3.99
C HIS A 114 -2.32 -14.38 4.50
N HIS A 115 -2.51 -14.49 5.83
CA HIS A 115 -3.85 -14.58 6.41
C HIS A 115 -4.67 -13.31 6.11
N ARG A 116 -4.10 -12.12 6.32
CA ARG A 116 -4.79 -10.85 6.05
C ARG A 116 -5.24 -10.76 4.59
N LEU A 117 -4.36 -11.02 3.62
CA LEU A 117 -4.73 -10.92 2.20
C LEU A 117 -5.78 -11.96 1.77
N LYS A 118 -5.73 -13.16 2.35
CA LYS A 118 -6.67 -14.25 2.04
C LYS A 118 -8.07 -14.01 2.62
N TYR A 119 -8.15 -13.50 3.84
CA TYR A 119 -9.41 -13.46 4.60
C TYR A 119 -9.96 -12.06 4.88
N ALA A 120 -9.23 -10.99 4.57
CA ALA A 120 -9.77 -9.66 4.79
C ALA A 120 -10.99 -9.44 3.90
N GLN A 121 -12.04 -8.92 4.55
CA GLN A 121 -13.32 -8.62 3.94
C GLN A 121 -13.31 -7.14 3.58
N TYR A 122 -13.69 -6.85 2.34
CA TYR A 122 -13.72 -5.50 1.81
C TYR A 122 -15.11 -5.24 1.23
N ASP A 123 -15.56 -3.99 1.29
CA ASP A 123 -16.70 -3.56 0.48
C ASP A 123 -16.27 -3.64 -0.99
N THR A 124 -17.03 -4.36 -1.82
CA THR A 124 -16.71 -4.52 -3.25
C THR A 124 -16.87 -3.22 -4.04
N LYS A 125 -17.42 -2.17 -3.42
CA LYS A 125 -17.61 -0.85 -4.01
C LYS A 125 -16.41 0.08 -3.87
N ILE A 126 -15.33 -0.34 -3.22
CA ILE A 126 -14.13 0.50 -3.11
C ILE A 126 -13.48 0.60 -4.49
N GLU A 127 -13.54 1.79 -5.09
CA GLU A 127 -12.83 2.10 -6.31
C GLU A 127 -11.38 2.47 -5.99
N LEU A 128 -10.45 1.89 -6.74
CA LEU A 128 -9.05 2.21 -6.65
C LEU A 128 -8.77 3.59 -7.28
N PRO A 129 -7.75 4.32 -6.81
CA PRO A 129 -7.33 5.56 -7.46
C PRO A 129 -7.01 5.33 -8.95
N PRO A 130 -7.29 6.31 -9.82
CA PRO A 130 -6.88 6.26 -11.22
C PRO A 130 -5.35 6.20 -11.37
N ASP A 131 -4.90 5.79 -12.55
CA ASP A 131 -3.49 5.79 -12.97
C ASP A 131 -2.55 4.99 -12.07
N LEU A 132 -2.99 3.87 -11.50
CA LEU A 132 -2.10 3.00 -10.73
C LEU A 132 -0.95 2.49 -11.62
N PRO A 133 0.33 2.60 -11.17
CA PRO A 133 1.45 2.08 -11.94
C PRO A 133 1.29 0.60 -12.26
N GLU A 134 1.50 0.26 -13.53
CA GLU A 134 1.59 -1.11 -14.05
C GLU A 134 3.03 -1.44 -14.43
N ASP A 135 3.27 -2.72 -14.75
CA ASP A 135 4.57 -3.26 -15.17
C ASP A 135 5.69 -2.86 -14.20
N LEU A 136 5.51 -3.23 -12.93
CA LEU A 136 6.53 -3.05 -11.92
C LEU A 136 7.75 -3.90 -12.30
N ILE A 137 8.83 -3.22 -12.66
CA ILE A 137 10.14 -3.84 -12.79
C ILE A 137 10.88 -3.75 -11.47
N PHE A 138 11.85 -4.62 -11.31
CA PHE A 138 12.72 -4.60 -10.16
C PHE A 138 13.61 -3.34 -10.20
N PRO A 139 13.63 -2.51 -9.15
CA PRO A 139 14.24 -1.20 -9.23
C PRO A 139 15.77 -1.25 -9.13
N PHE A 140 16.31 -2.29 -8.51
CA PHE A 140 17.74 -2.55 -8.48
C PHE A 140 18.04 -3.75 -9.38
N LEU A 141 18.08 -3.52 -10.70
CA LEU A 141 18.79 -4.45 -11.56
C LEU A 141 20.24 -4.49 -11.05
N PRO A 142 20.78 -5.64 -10.61
CA PRO A 142 22.20 -5.72 -10.33
C PRO A 142 22.89 -5.28 -11.62
N GLY A 143 23.70 -4.23 -11.55
CA GLY A 143 24.36 -3.62 -12.70
C GLY A 143 25.18 -4.70 -13.40
N SER A 144 24.59 -5.37 -14.39
CA SER A 144 24.97 -6.70 -14.85
C SER A 144 25.11 -7.74 -13.72
N ALA A 145 24.63 -8.96 -13.94
CA ALA A 145 24.96 -10.12 -13.09
C ALA A 145 26.48 -10.37 -12.92
N LYS A 146 27.36 -9.59 -13.59
CA LYS A 146 28.81 -9.60 -13.44
C LYS A 146 29.33 -8.91 -12.18
N GLN A 147 28.51 -8.13 -11.45
CA GLN A 147 28.92 -7.45 -10.22
C GLN A 147 28.44 -8.11 -8.93
N LEU A 148 27.56 -9.10 -9.02
CA LEU A 148 27.24 -9.92 -7.86
C LEU A 148 28.38 -10.91 -7.66
N ASP A 149 29.07 -10.82 -6.53
CA ASP A 149 29.95 -11.88 -6.09
C ASP A 149 29.18 -13.21 -6.15
N SER A 150 29.75 -14.17 -6.86
CA SER A 150 29.19 -15.50 -7.10
C SER A 150 28.64 -16.19 -5.83
N GLN A 151 29.16 -15.83 -4.66
CA GLN A 151 28.71 -16.35 -3.37
C GLN A 151 27.33 -15.80 -2.94
N TRP A 152 26.99 -14.57 -3.33
CA TRP A 152 25.74 -13.90 -2.94
C TRP A 152 24.70 -13.89 -4.04
N ALA A 153 25.09 -14.17 -5.28
CA ALA A 153 24.18 -14.23 -6.42
C ALA A 153 23.00 -15.17 -6.15
N MET A 154 23.25 -16.37 -5.62
CA MET A 154 22.20 -17.35 -5.30
C MET A 154 21.33 -16.93 -4.11
N PHE A 155 21.90 -16.25 -3.10
CA PHE A 155 21.10 -15.69 -2.00
C PHE A 155 20.18 -14.59 -2.50
N SER A 156 20.69 -13.68 -3.34
CA SER A 156 19.86 -12.68 -4.01
C SER A 156 18.76 -13.40 -4.81
N PHE A 157 19.09 -14.34 -5.69
CA PHE A 157 18.09 -15.10 -6.47
C PHE A 157 17.06 -15.85 -5.60
N SER A 158 17.42 -16.33 -4.40
CA SER A 158 16.51 -17.08 -3.52
C SER A 158 15.32 -16.27 -2.98
N PHE A 159 15.40 -14.94 -3.01
CA PHE A 159 14.23 -14.08 -2.73
C PHE A 159 13.38 -13.81 -3.99
N PHE A 160 13.85 -14.22 -5.17
CA PHE A 160 13.34 -13.78 -6.47
C PHE A 160 12.91 -14.92 -7.43
N THR A 161 12.99 -16.18 -7.00
CA THR A 161 12.45 -17.38 -7.70
C THR A 161 11.62 -18.22 -6.75
#